data_AF-A0A261FDG2-F1
#
_entry.id   AF-A0A261FDG2-F1
#
_cell.length_a   1.000
_cell.length_b   1.000
_cell.length_c   1.000
_cell.angle_alpha   90.00
_cell.angle_beta   90.00
_cell.angle_gamma   90.00
#
_symmetry.space_group_name_H-M   'P 1'
#
loop_
_entity.id
_entity.type
_entity.pdbx_description
1 polymer ?
#
loop_
_entity_poly.entity_id
_entity_poly.type
_entity_poly.pdbx_seq_one_letter_code
_entity_poly.pdbx_strand_id
1 'polypeptide(L)'
;MRLMPEWRANTIMTDNNNVGGANTAGRSPADPVTNEATQVLGSLDAVADPAAENARKGHVWPWVVVAAFVAMIGAVAAGGWWYFESHALPGTTLWGNSIAGQTKDQIVRTVEDNVRNATVQVTYNGKSGDFRLSDLGLDADVDSIAQEAFDAKRDDAWWQRYAFWTKKDVTPELVNAAAATSTVIDEQLGCNGKQPVDAQVKLNGDGSGFDVVPGQQGQGADPEPIATALADTVKGFGATEAKAQTVELKDINPVVTDEIATKAKATLDKYVAKPVTIKVSDHDVASIDAKALAAAMTIDANDNSKLKDNQWRDGYVVFDAAKLQKYYDESIKSNLKTGREDRETVVNNNGTVLQTISQGHDGVTIADGADTNIGASVIQAMEKGQSSITVEGKVDPMKDKTVKRHVVVDLSDGKVYAYENDQLVKAMNMSAGEGTVRGVGTCMGDLCTPTGDFTIWLKYPSQDMSGNLTLSDGSQSQWDVKDVGFVNYFSRSGCAIHRIVSPMTDAQIGAMNANTSHGCVGIGWDVAEWFYNWCLDGTSVHVQA
;
A
#
# COMPACT_ATOMS: atom_id res chain seq x y z
N MET A 1 43.33 26.08 31.66
CA MET A 1 43.27 27.11 30.59
C MET A 1 41.93 26.92 29.87
N ARG A 2 41.00 27.89 29.83
CA ARG A 2 41.02 29.19 29.12
C ARG A 2 41.14 28.99 27.59
N LEU A 3 40.25 29.48 26.70
CA LEU A 3 39.15 30.47 26.80
C LEU A 3 38.05 30.29 25.70
N MET A 4 36.80 30.66 26.02
CA MET A 4 35.85 31.40 25.14
C MET A 4 36.00 32.92 25.44
N PRO A 5 35.62 33.93 24.59
CA PRO A 5 34.24 34.48 24.48
C PRO A 5 33.94 35.01 23.03
N GLU A 6 32.98 35.88 22.65
CA GLU A 6 31.87 36.64 23.29
C GLU A 6 30.54 36.38 22.49
N TRP A 7 29.39 36.55 23.15
CA TRP A 7 28.13 37.00 22.52
C TRP A 7 28.13 38.53 22.40
N ARG A 8 27.30 39.14 21.52
CA ARG A 8 26.50 40.34 21.88
C ARG A 8 25.13 40.39 21.19
N ALA A 9 24.15 40.88 21.94
CA ALA A 9 22.84 41.31 21.46
C ALA A 9 22.71 42.84 21.58
N ASN A 10 21.74 43.44 20.89
CA ASN A 10 21.08 44.64 21.41
C ASN A 10 19.72 44.90 20.73
N THR A 11 18.80 45.44 21.51
CA THR A 11 17.46 45.92 21.12
C THR A 11 17.41 47.43 21.33
N ILE A 12 16.60 48.19 20.58
CA ILE A 12 15.76 49.32 21.08
C ILE A 12 14.99 50.04 19.94
N MET A 13 13.66 50.07 20.12
CA MET A 13 12.64 51.10 19.86
C MET A 13 12.60 52.06 18.64
N THR A 14 11.37 52.16 18.13
CA THR A 14 10.56 53.37 17.81
C THR A 14 10.75 54.20 16.53
N ASP A 15 9.56 54.65 16.09
CA ASP A 15 9.19 55.85 15.34
C ASP A 15 9.35 55.92 13.81
N ASN A 16 8.22 55.64 13.14
CA ASN A 16 7.31 56.64 12.54
C ASN A 16 7.80 57.54 11.37
N ASN A 17 6.87 57.75 10.44
CA ASN A 17 6.81 58.79 9.40
C ASN A 17 7.73 58.74 8.15
N ASN A 18 7.09 58.33 7.04
CA ASN A 18 6.63 59.24 5.95
C ASN A 18 7.68 59.98 5.09
N VAL A 19 7.60 59.82 3.76
CA VAL A 19 7.19 60.87 2.78
C VAL A 19 7.52 60.48 1.33
N GLY A 20 6.55 60.70 0.43
CA GLY A 20 6.75 60.89 -1.02
C GLY A 20 6.65 59.60 -1.86
N GLY A 21 5.81 59.50 -2.89
CA GLY A 21 5.01 60.47 -3.65
C GLY A 21 4.87 59.92 -5.09
N ALA A 22 3.86 60.22 -5.90
CA ALA A 22 2.82 61.24 -5.79
C ALA A 22 1.57 60.83 -6.61
N ASN A 23 0.42 61.42 -6.26
CA ASN A 23 -0.57 62.11 -7.12
C ASN A 23 -0.99 61.49 -8.49
N THR A 24 -2.24 61.59 -8.96
CA THR A 24 -3.22 62.69 -8.81
C THR A 24 -4.69 62.24 -8.84
N ALA A 25 -5.52 62.86 -7.97
CA ALA A 25 -6.84 63.49 -8.21
C ALA A 25 -8.02 62.70 -8.82
N GLY A 26 -9.28 62.92 -8.43
CA GLY A 26 -9.91 63.80 -7.42
C GLY A 26 -11.38 63.35 -7.22
N ARG A 27 -12.27 63.97 -6.42
CA ARG A 27 -12.29 65.26 -5.70
C ARG A 27 -13.36 65.16 -4.57
N SER A 28 -13.16 65.89 -3.47
CA SER A 28 -14.02 65.93 -2.24
C SER A 28 -14.58 67.38 -2.05
N PRO A 29 -15.11 67.83 -0.89
CA PRO A 29 -16.20 67.34 -0.02
C PRO A 29 -17.19 68.47 0.46
N ALA A 30 -18.05 68.14 1.45
CA ALA A 30 -18.51 68.98 2.60
C ALA A 30 -19.58 70.12 2.47
N ASP A 31 -20.66 69.98 3.26
CA ASP A 31 -21.22 70.84 4.35
C ASP A 31 -21.12 72.39 4.26
N PRO A 32 -22.16 73.17 4.68
CA PRO A 32 -22.41 73.40 6.12
C PRO A 32 -23.85 73.80 6.57
N VAL A 33 -23.95 74.13 7.87
CA VAL A 33 -25.11 74.61 8.67
C VAL A 33 -25.57 76.04 8.31
N THR A 34 -26.89 76.34 8.37
CA THR A 34 -27.53 77.51 9.08
C THR A 34 -29.05 77.65 8.83
N ASN A 35 -29.73 78.41 9.69
CA ASN A 35 -31.16 78.75 9.66
C ASN A 35 -31.58 79.69 8.51
N GLU A 36 -32.79 79.52 7.96
CA GLU A 36 -33.82 80.55 7.68
C GLU A 36 -35.20 79.83 7.72
N ALA A 37 -36.27 80.24 8.40
CA ALA A 37 -37.07 81.47 8.33
C ALA A 37 -37.66 81.78 6.93
N THR A 38 -38.93 81.42 6.69
CA THR A 38 -39.93 82.27 5.99
C THR A 38 -41.33 81.66 6.15
N GLN A 39 -42.31 82.48 6.56
CA GLN A 39 -43.73 82.13 6.62
C GLN A 39 -44.38 82.27 5.23
N VAL A 40 -45.41 81.46 4.94
CA VAL A 40 -46.41 81.81 3.93
C VAL A 40 -47.81 81.77 4.55
N LEU A 41 -48.33 82.98 4.77
CA LEU A 41 -49.72 83.44 4.82
C LEU A 41 -50.85 82.39 4.61
N GLY A 42 -51.84 82.41 5.51
CA GLY A 42 -53.05 81.57 5.35
C GLY A 42 -54.17 81.73 6.40
N SER A 43 -54.37 82.94 6.94
CA SER A 43 -55.58 83.41 7.66
C SER A 43 -56.46 82.40 8.43
N LEU A 44 -56.40 82.45 9.76
CA LEU A 44 -57.58 82.29 10.61
C LEU A 44 -57.74 83.58 11.41
N ASP A 45 -58.85 84.30 11.17
CA ASP A 45 -59.22 85.45 11.99
C ASP A 45 -59.64 85.00 13.40
N ALA A 46 -59.46 85.93 14.34
CA ALA A 46 -60.03 85.87 15.68
C ALA A 46 -61.59 85.71 15.61
N VAL A 47 -62.32 85.36 16.67
CA VAL A 47 -62.29 85.92 18.02
C VAL A 47 -62.80 84.87 19.01
N ALA A 48 -62.24 84.85 20.23
CA ALA A 48 -62.82 84.10 21.34
C ALA A 48 -63.85 84.97 22.07
N ASP A 49 -65.04 84.43 22.34
CA ASP A 49 -65.94 84.97 23.36
C ASP A 49 -66.70 83.81 24.04
N PRO A 50 -66.92 83.83 25.37
CA PRO A 50 -67.51 82.70 26.09
C PRO A 50 -69.02 82.88 26.30
N ALA A 51 -69.80 81.82 26.04
CA ALA A 51 -71.20 81.74 26.46
C ALA A 51 -71.50 80.36 27.06
N ALA A 52 -72.21 80.36 28.18
CA ALA A 52 -72.54 79.15 28.93
C ALA A 52 -73.81 78.47 28.39
N GLU A 53 -73.89 77.14 28.49
CA GLU A 53 -75.18 76.45 28.58
C GLU A 53 -75.12 75.21 29.47
N ASN A 54 -76.26 74.87 30.08
CA ASN A 54 -76.38 73.84 31.11
C ASN A 54 -76.84 72.48 30.56
N ALA A 55 -76.51 71.44 31.33
CA ALA A 55 -77.16 70.13 31.41
C ALA A 55 -77.00 69.12 30.26
N ARG A 56 -76.45 67.95 30.60
CA ARG A 56 -77.23 66.72 30.87
C ARG A 56 -76.37 65.64 31.55
N LYS A 57 -76.92 64.95 32.54
CA LYS A 57 -76.29 63.75 33.14
C LYS A 57 -76.38 62.58 32.16
N GLY A 58 -75.31 62.34 31.40
CA GLY A 58 -75.12 61.09 30.66
C GLY A 58 -74.70 59.95 31.59
N HIS A 59 -75.29 58.76 31.44
CA HIS A 59 -74.90 57.57 32.21
C HIS A 59 -73.54 57.05 31.71
N VAL A 60 -72.44 57.54 32.28
CA VAL A 60 -71.07 57.10 31.94
C VAL A 60 -70.73 55.70 32.50
N TRP A 61 -71.48 55.26 33.52
CA TRP A 61 -71.19 54.04 34.29
C TRP A 61 -71.08 52.74 33.46
N PRO A 62 -71.94 52.44 32.47
CA PRO A 62 -71.78 51.24 31.63
C PRO A 62 -70.47 51.24 30.84
N TRP A 63 -70.06 52.42 30.34
CA TRP A 63 -68.81 52.58 29.58
C TRP A 63 -67.57 52.46 30.46
N VAL A 64 -67.64 52.88 31.73
CA VAL A 64 -66.56 52.66 32.71
C VAL A 64 -66.42 51.18 33.04
N VAL A 65 -67.53 50.43 33.19
CA VAL A 65 -67.48 48.98 33.43
C VAL A 65 -66.95 48.23 32.20
N VAL A 66 -67.39 48.58 30.99
CA VAL A 66 -66.84 47.99 29.74
C VAL A 66 -65.37 48.34 29.57
N ALA A 67 -64.95 49.59 29.81
CA ALA A 67 -63.54 49.97 29.76
C ALA A 67 -62.69 49.24 30.81
N ALA A 68 -63.19 49.06 32.03
CA ALA A 68 -62.52 48.28 33.07
C ALA A 68 -62.43 46.79 32.72
N PHE A 69 -63.46 46.22 32.07
CA PHE A 69 -63.45 44.82 31.63
C PHE A 69 -62.52 44.61 30.43
N VAL A 70 -62.49 45.54 29.47
CA VAL A 70 -61.52 45.55 28.35
C VAL A 70 -60.09 45.77 28.86
N ALA A 71 -59.89 46.64 29.87
CA ALA A 71 -58.60 46.81 30.51
C ALA A 71 -58.17 45.56 31.32
N MET A 72 -59.11 44.85 31.95
CA MET A 72 -58.83 43.58 32.63
C MET A 72 -58.47 42.48 31.62
N ILE A 73 -59.22 42.36 30.52
CA ILE A 73 -58.87 41.44 29.42
C ILE A 73 -57.51 41.82 28.81
N GLY A 74 -57.25 43.12 28.62
CA GLY A 74 -55.96 43.63 28.15
C GLY A 74 -54.81 43.31 29.12
N ALA A 75 -55.03 43.43 30.43
CA ALA A 75 -54.04 43.09 31.46
C ALA A 75 -53.80 41.58 31.57
N VAL A 76 -54.84 40.75 31.43
CA VAL A 76 -54.73 39.28 31.39
C VAL A 76 -54.05 38.82 30.09
N ALA A 77 -54.36 39.46 28.95
CA ALA A 77 -53.72 39.20 27.67
C ALA A 77 -52.25 39.63 27.67
N ALA A 78 -51.93 40.80 28.23
CA ALA A 78 -50.55 41.29 28.39
C ALA A 78 -49.75 40.44 29.39
N GLY A 79 -50.36 40.03 30.51
CA GLY A 79 -49.75 39.14 31.49
C GLY A 79 -49.52 37.74 30.94
N GLY A 80 -50.46 37.21 30.16
CA GLY A 80 -50.29 35.95 29.43
C GLY A 80 -49.22 36.04 28.34
N TRP A 81 -49.19 37.13 27.58
CA TRP A 81 -48.16 37.40 26.57
C TRP A 81 -46.76 37.46 27.19
N TRP A 82 -46.60 38.20 28.28
CA TRP A 82 -45.34 38.31 29.04
C TRP A 82 -44.93 36.98 29.69
N TYR A 83 -45.88 36.22 30.24
CA TYR A 83 -45.60 34.89 30.79
C TYR A 83 -45.11 33.92 29.70
N PHE A 84 -45.78 33.86 28.56
CA PHE A 84 -45.41 32.98 27.43
C PHE A 84 -44.31 33.54 26.51
N GLU A 85 -43.65 34.63 26.91
CA GLU A 85 -42.39 35.09 26.31
C GLU A 85 -41.24 34.13 26.69
N SER A 86 -41.18 33.72 27.96
CA SER A 86 -40.15 32.82 28.50
C SER A 86 -40.61 31.37 28.73
N HIS A 87 -41.88 31.06 28.47
CA HIS A 87 -42.47 29.72 28.63
C HIS A 87 -43.04 29.17 27.31
N ALA A 88 -43.01 27.85 27.14
CA ALA A 88 -43.61 27.14 26.01
C ALA A 88 -45.13 27.33 25.97
N LEU A 89 -45.69 27.40 24.76
CA LEU A 89 -47.05 27.88 24.54
C LEU A 89 -48.16 26.88 24.95
N PRO A 90 -49.39 27.36 25.23
CA PRO A 90 -50.53 26.49 25.52
C PRO A 90 -50.80 25.49 24.39
N GLY A 91 -51.01 24.22 24.75
CA GLY A 91 -51.29 23.14 23.80
C GLY A 91 -50.04 22.54 23.12
N THR A 92 -48.84 23.00 23.47
CA THR A 92 -47.59 22.40 22.97
C THR A 92 -47.26 21.09 23.70
N THR A 93 -46.91 20.06 22.92
CA THR A 93 -46.39 18.78 23.42
C THR A 93 -45.06 18.42 22.75
N LEU A 94 -44.23 17.65 23.45
CA LEU A 94 -42.99 17.04 22.95
C LEU A 94 -43.15 15.52 23.08
N TRP A 95 -43.11 14.80 21.95
CA TRP A 95 -43.42 13.37 21.86
C TRP A 95 -44.74 12.98 22.56
N GLY A 96 -45.77 13.82 22.43
CA GLY A 96 -47.08 13.66 23.08
C GLY A 96 -47.17 14.14 24.53
N ASN A 97 -46.05 14.46 25.20
CA ASN A 97 -46.03 14.93 26.58
C ASN A 97 -46.17 16.46 26.66
N SER A 98 -47.03 16.96 27.55
CA SER A 98 -47.30 18.40 27.63
C SER A 98 -46.16 19.17 28.29
N ILE A 99 -45.56 20.09 27.54
CA ILE A 99 -44.55 21.05 28.00
C ILE A 99 -45.09 22.48 28.15
N ALA A 100 -46.38 22.70 27.84
CA ALA A 100 -47.03 24.00 27.96
C ALA A 100 -46.82 24.64 29.34
N GLY A 101 -46.31 25.88 29.37
CA GLY A 101 -46.01 26.60 30.61
C GLY A 101 -44.66 26.27 31.25
N GLN A 102 -43.81 25.45 30.62
CA GLN A 102 -42.41 25.23 31.05
C GLN A 102 -41.46 26.23 30.37
N THR A 103 -40.37 26.63 31.04
CA THR A 103 -39.27 27.37 30.40
C THR A 103 -38.40 26.43 29.55
N LYS A 104 -37.58 26.98 28.63
CA LYS A 104 -36.60 26.16 27.88
C LYS A 104 -35.72 25.33 28.82
N ASP A 105 -35.13 25.94 29.85
CA ASP A 105 -34.34 25.25 30.88
C ASP A 105 -35.07 24.08 31.57
N GLN A 106 -36.38 24.21 31.79
CA GLN A 106 -37.17 23.14 32.41
C GLN A 106 -37.38 21.98 31.44
N ILE A 107 -37.59 22.27 30.15
CA ILE A 107 -37.69 21.26 29.08
C ILE A 107 -36.33 20.54 28.94
N VAL A 108 -35.22 21.29 28.85
CA VAL A 108 -33.85 20.76 28.80
C VAL A 108 -33.60 19.80 29.96
N ARG A 109 -33.77 20.26 31.21
CA ARG A 109 -33.57 19.41 32.40
C ARG A 109 -34.47 18.17 32.39
N THR A 110 -35.74 18.31 32.02
CA THR A 110 -36.67 17.17 31.96
C THR A 110 -36.21 16.13 30.95
N VAL A 111 -35.74 16.54 29.77
CA VAL A 111 -35.26 15.62 28.73
C VAL A 111 -33.89 15.05 29.10
N GLU A 112 -32.95 15.85 29.62
CA GLU A 112 -31.66 15.37 30.14
C GLU A 112 -31.85 14.31 31.25
N ASP A 113 -32.72 14.57 32.22
CA ASP A 113 -32.97 13.64 33.32
C ASP A 113 -33.64 12.35 32.80
N ASN A 114 -34.53 12.43 31.81
CA ASN A 114 -35.06 11.23 31.14
C ASN A 114 -33.97 10.48 30.36
N VAL A 115 -33.07 11.16 29.65
CA VAL A 115 -31.93 10.54 28.92
C VAL A 115 -30.95 9.86 29.89
N ARG A 116 -30.64 10.48 31.04
CA ARG A 116 -29.72 9.91 32.05
C ARG A 116 -30.32 8.72 32.81
N ASN A 117 -31.62 8.77 33.08
CA ASN A 117 -32.32 7.74 33.86
C ASN A 117 -32.93 6.61 33.00
N ALA A 118 -33.10 6.80 31.69
CA ALA A 118 -33.55 5.73 30.79
C ALA A 118 -32.50 4.62 30.71
N THR A 119 -32.86 3.46 31.26
CA THR A 119 -32.07 2.23 31.20
C THR A 119 -32.88 1.12 30.56
N VAL A 120 -32.33 0.43 29.58
CA VAL A 120 -32.89 -0.83 29.06
C VAL A 120 -32.12 -1.98 29.70
N GLN A 121 -32.85 -2.91 30.32
CA GLN A 121 -32.29 -4.20 30.71
C GLN A 121 -32.05 -5.04 29.45
N VAL A 122 -30.81 -5.42 29.24
CA VAL A 122 -30.37 -6.23 28.10
C VAL A 122 -29.87 -7.57 28.64
N THR A 123 -30.35 -8.67 28.06
CA THR A 123 -30.02 -10.03 28.50
C THR A 123 -29.36 -10.85 27.39
N TYR A 124 -28.30 -11.58 27.75
CA TYR A 124 -27.58 -12.51 26.88
C TYR A 124 -27.11 -13.73 27.67
N ASN A 125 -27.43 -14.94 27.22
CA ASN A 125 -27.03 -16.23 27.83
C ASN A 125 -27.21 -16.30 29.38
N GLY A 126 -28.30 -15.72 29.90
CA GLY A 126 -28.63 -15.73 31.33
C GLY A 126 -27.87 -14.71 32.19
N LYS A 127 -27.03 -13.86 31.59
CA LYS A 127 -26.54 -12.62 32.20
C LYS A 127 -27.39 -11.45 31.73
N SER A 128 -27.61 -10.48 32.62
CA SER A 128 -28.34 -9.25 32.32
C SER A 128 -27.55 -8.04 32.81
N GLY A 129 -27.68 -6.92 32.10
CA GLY A 129 -27.08 -5.62 32.44
C GLY A 129 -28.00 -4.49 31.99
N ASP A 130 -27.89 -3.34 32.64
CA ASP A 130 -28.74 -2.17 32.37
C ASP A 130 -27.92 -1.10 31.61
N PHE A 131 -28.31 -0.85 30.36
CA PHE A 131 -27.58 0.02 29.42
C PHE A 131 -28.31 1.33 29.17
N ARG A 132 -27.56 2.39 28.87
CA ARG A 132 -28.01 3.75 28.51
C ARG A 132 -27.56 4.12 27.10
N LEU A 133 -28.09 5.23 26.56
CA LEU A 133 -27.67 5.76 25.26
C LEU A 133 -26.17 6.06 25.21
N SER A 134 -25.61 6.59 26.30
CA SER A 134 -24.17 6.83 26.45
C SER A 134 -23.32 5.58 26.29
N ASP A 135 -23.81 4.42 26.75
CA ASP A 135 -23.09 3.15 26.71
C ASP A 135 -23.05 2.58 25.27
N LEU A 136 -23.93 3.08 24.39
CA LEU A 136 -23.94 2.81 22.95
C LEU A 136 -23.15 3.86 22.14
N GLY A 137 -22.55 4.85 22.80
CA GLY A 137 -21.89 5.98 22.13
C GLY A 137 -22.87 6.99 21.52
N LEU A 138 -24.15 6.97 21.91
CA LEU A 138 -25.17 7.91 21.44
C LEU A 138 -25.34 9.05 22.45
N ASP A 139 -25.36 10.28 21.93
CA ASP A 139 -25.65 11.50 22.68
C ASP A 139 -26.80 12.26 22.01
N ALA A 140 -27.68 12.89 22.79
CA ALA A 140 -28.89 13.54 22.31
C ALA A 140 -28.72 15.07 22.35
N ASP A 141 -29.05 15.75 21.26
CA ASP A 141 -29.06 17.23 21.22
C ASP A 141 -30.31 17.78 21.93
N VAL A 142 -30.29 17.69 23.26
CA VAL A 142 -31.38 18.12 24.13
C VAL A 142 -31.64 19.62 24.01
N ASP A 143 -30.62 20.42 23.74
CA ASP A 143 -30.72 21.87 23.61
C ASP A 143 -31.48 22.28 22.34
N SER A 144 -31.24 21.58 21.22
CA SER A 144 -31.97 21.75 19.97
C SER A 144 -33.40 21.22 20.06
N ILE A 145 -33.58 20.01 20.61
CA ILE A 145 -34.90 19.40 20.87
C ILE A 145 -35.77 20.33 21.74
N ALA A 146 -35.19 20.86 22.83
CA ALA A 146 -35.90 21.80 23.69
C ALA A 146 -36.15 23.15 23.01
N GLN A 147 -35.29 23.60 22.09
CA GLN A 147 -35.52 24.82 21.31
C GLN A 147 -36.69 24.66 20.35
N GLU A 148 -36.72 23.58 19.55
CA GLU A 148 -37.82 23.28 18.62
C GLU A 148 -39.15 23.11 19.35
N ALA A 149 -39.13 22.37 20.47
CA ALA A 149 -40.30 22.18 21.32
C ALA A 149 -40.75 23.50 22.00
N PHE A 150 -39.82 24.38 22.38
CA PHE A 150 -40.13 25.68 22.95
C PHE A 150 -40.74 26.63 21.91
N ASP A 151 -40.18 26.69 20.70
CA ASP A 151 -40.63 27.54 19.59
C ASP A 151 -41.87 27.04 18.85
N ALA A 152 -42.33 25.83 19.18
CA ALA A 152 -43.61 25.30 18.74
C ALA A 152 -44.74 26.33 18.90
N LYS A 153 -45.46 26.54 17.78
CA LYS A 153 -46.55 27.52 17.61
C LYS A 153 -46.14 28.99 17.58
N ARG A 154 -44.85 29.36 17.71
CA ARG A 154 -44.45 30.78 17.71
C ARG A 154 -44.60 31.47 16.36
N ASP A 155 -44.45 30.72 15.27
CA ASP A 155 -44.69 31.13 13.88
C ASP A 155 -46.17 31.05 13.45
N ASP A 156 -47.02 30.40 14.25
CA ASP A 156 -48.45 30.31 13.98
C ASP A 156 -49.10 31.71 14.15
N ALA A 157 -50.26 31.94 13.50
CA ALA A 157 -50.96 33.22 13.60
C ALA A 157 -51.20 33.63 15.06
N TRP A 158 -51.00 34.92 15.38
CA TRP A 158 -50.94 35.43 16.77
C TRP A 158 -52.11 35.02 17.69
N TRP A 159 -53.30 34.80 17.13
CA TRP A 159 -54.50 34.36 17.84
C TRP A 159 -54.59 32.84 18.03
N GLN A 160 -53.92 32.03 17.19
CA GLN A 160 -53.79 30.58 17.34
C GLN A 160 -52.63 30.20 18.28
N ARG A 161 -51.55 31.00 18.26
CA ARG A 161 -50.36 30.85 19.10
C ARG A 161 -50.69 30.61 20.57
N TYR A 162 -51.57 31.44 21.15
CA TYR A 162 -52.01 31.35 22.55
C TYR A 162 -53.28 30.51 22.79
N ALA A 163 -53.89 29.94 21.76
CA ALA A 163 -55.09 29.11 21.88
C ALA A 163 -54.74 27.73 22.47
N PHE A 164 -55.24 27.43 23.67
CA PHE A 164 -54.98 26.17 24.38
C PHE A 164 -55.65 24.94 23.72
N TRP A 165 -56.70 25.15 22.93
CA TRP A 165 -57.36 24.10 22.16
C TRP A 165 -56.61 23.74 20.86
N THR A 166 -55.72 24.60 20.38
CA THR A 166 -54.84 24.32 19.25
C THR A 166 -53.62 23.57 19.76
N LYS A 167 -53.62 22.24 19.61
CA LYS A 167 -52.49 21.39 19.97
C LYS A 167 -51.45 21.35 18.85
N LYS A 168 -50.16 21.36 19.22
CA LYS A 168 -49.04 21.13 18.31
C LYS A 168 -48.05 20.22 19.00
N ASP A 169 -47.84 19.04 18.43
CA ASP A 169 -46.85 18.08 18.92
C ASP A 169 -45.58 18.24 18.11
N VAL A 170 -44.44 18.22 18.79
CA VAL A 170 -43.11 18.23 18.17
C VAL A 170 -42.49 16.87 18.39
N THR A 171 -42.03 16.24 17.31
CA THR A 171 -41.50 14.87 17.33
C THR A 171 -40.10 14.82 16.71
N PRO A 172 -39.11 15.53 17.29
CA PRO A 172 -37.75 15.49 16.78
C PRO A 172 -37.16 14.10 16.98
N GLU A 173 -36.18 13.76 16.15
CA GLU A 173 -35.38 12.55 16.35
C GLU A 173 -34.48 12.75 17.57
N LEU A 174 -34.53 11.82 18.53
CA LEU A 174 -33.73 11.92 19.76
C LEU A 174 -32.25 11.62 19.50
N VAL A 175 -32.01 10.50 18.81
CA VAL A 175 -30.70 9.94 18.44
C VAL A 175 -30.87 9.03 17.22
N ASN A 176 -29.85 8.94 16.37
CA ASN A 176 -29.81 7.97 15.28
C ASN A 176 -29.42 6.59 15.81
N ALA A 177 -30.38 5.66 15.89
CA ALA A 177 -30.15 4.31 16.41
C ALA A 177 -29.14 3.49 15.58
N ALA A 178 -28.98 3.77 14.28
CA ALA A 178 -28.04 3.08 13.41
C ALA A 178 -26.58 3.53 13.62
N ALA A 179 -26.33 4.58 14.42
CA ALA A 179 -24.99 5.02 14.83
C ALA A 179 -24.53 4.35 16.15
N ALA A 180 -25.34 3.46 16.73
CA ALA A 180 -25.04 2.79 17.99
C ALA A 180 -23.85 1.82 17.89
N THR A 181 -23.06 1.71 18.96
CA THR A 181 -21.89 0.83 19.05
C THR A 181 -22.11 -0.32 20.04
N SER A 182 -21.50 -1.48 19.79
CA SER A 182 -21.70 -2.69 20.60
C SER A 182 -20.71 -2.84 21.77
N THR A 183 -19.64 -2.04 21.79
CA THR A 183 -18.42 -2.30 22.58
C THR A 183 -18.69 -2.52 24.08
N VAL A 184 -19.51 -1.67 24.69
CA VAL A 184 -19.84 -1.77 26.14
C VAL A 184 -20.79 -2.94 26.42
N ILE A 185 -21.70 -3.25 25.48
CA ILE A 185 -22.62 -4.41 25.59
C ILE A 185 -21.81 -5.71 25.57
N ASP A 186 -20.88 -5.82 24.62
CA ASP A 186 -20.04 -7.00 24.45
C ASP A 186 -19.18 -7.26 25.70
N GLU A 187 -18.56 -6.21 26.26
CA GLU A 187 -17.76 -6.30 27.48
C GLU A 187 -18.59 -6.67 28.72
N GLN A 188 -19.69 -5.95 29.00
CA GLN A 188 -20.45 -6.14 30.24
C GLN A 188 -21.22 -7.46 30.30
N LEU A 189 -21.89 -7.86 29.20
CA LEU A 189 -22.60 -9.13 29.17
C LEU A 189 -21.63 -10.31 29.02
N GLY A 190 -20.37 -10.05 28.66
CA GLY A 190 -19.45 -11.09 28.22
C GLY A 190 -20.06 -11.88 27.07
N CYS A 191 -20.64 -11.17 26.10
CA CYS A 191 -20.85 -11.73 24.79
C CYS A 191 -19.49 -12.25 24.34
N ASN A 192 -19.41 -13.51 23.90
CA ASN A 192 -18.15 -14.06 23.38
C ASN A 192 -17.87 -13.50 21.97
N GLY A 193 -18.05 -12.20 21.81
CA GLY A 193 -17.89 -11.46 20.59
C GLY A 193 -16.43 -11.55 20.16
N LYS A 194 -16.21 -12.25 19.05
CA LYS A 194 -14.88 -12.29 18.44
C LYS A 194 -14.69 -10.97 17.74
N GLN A 195 -13.62 -10.26 18.06
CA GLN A 195 -13.18 -9.14 17.21
C GLN A 195 -12.87 -9.70 15.81
N PRO A 196 -13.28 -9.01 14.73
CA PRO A 196 -12.93 -9.44 13.40
C PRO A 196 -11.41 -9.37 13.22
N VAL A 197 -10.87 -10.27 12.40
CA VAL A 197 -9.45 -10.28 12.03
C VAL A 197 -9.35 -9.74 10.61
N ASP A 198 -8.63 -8.64 10.44
CA ASP A 198 -8.38 -8.04 9.14
C ASP A 198 -7.70 -9.00 8.17
N ALA A 199 -8.18 -9.01 6.92
CA ALA A 199 -7.51 -9.64 5.81
C ALA A 199 -6.18 -8.94 5.54
N GLN A 200 -5.17 -9.70 5.10
CA GLN A 200 -3.79 -9.20 5.00
C GLN A 200 -3.23 -9.51 3.63
N VAL A 201 -2.51 -8.56 3.03
CA VAL A 201 -1.67 -8.81 1.86
C VAL A 201 -0.23 -8.95 2.34
N LYS A 202 0.39 -10.09 2.07
CA LYS A 202 1.74 -10.43 2.52
C LYS A 202 2.62 -10.80 1.35
N LEU A 203 3.93 -10.58 1.49
CA LEU A 203 4.91 -11.10 0.56
C LEU A 203 4.82 -12.65 0.54
N ASN A 204 4.84 -13.22 -0.66
CA ASN A 204 4.78 -14.66 -0.86
C ASN A 204 6.10 -15.36 -0.47
N GLY A 205 6.09 -16.71 -0.45
CA GLY A 205 7.21 -17.51 0.09
C GLY A 205 8.54 -17.40 -0.66
N ASP A 206 8.53 -17.08 -1.96
CA ASP A 206 9.75 -16.85 -2.77
C ASP A 206 10.18 -15.37 -2.80
N GLY A 207 9.32 -14.47 -2.32
CA GLY A 207 9.56 -13.03 -2.28
C GLY A 207 9.44 -12.32 -3.64
N SER A 208 8.80 -12.95 -4.64
CA SER A 208 8.56 -12.36 -5.97
C SER A 208 7.23 -11.63 -6.12
N GLY A 209 6.29 -11.81 -5.18
CA GLY A 209 4.95 -11.24 -5.28
C GLY A 209 4.19 -11.26 -3.95
N PHE A 210 2.86 -11.17 -4.03
CA PHE A 210 2.00 -11.04 -2.85
C PHE A 210 0.86 -12.06 -2.83
N ASP A 211 0.53 -12.54 -1.64
CA ASP A 211 -0.61 -13.42 -1.34
C ASP A 211 -1.61 -12.70 -0.41
N VAL A 212 -2.91 -13.00 -0.57
CA VAL A 212 -3.96 -12.60 0.37
C VAL A 212 -4.11 -13.69 1.42
N VAL A 213 -3.96 -13.31 2.69
CA VAL A 213 -4.43 -14.10 3.84
C VAL A 213 -5.84 -13.62 4.15
N PRO A 214 -6.88 -14.47 4.01
CA PRO A 214 -8.25 -14.08 4.30
C PRO A 214 -8.42 -13.60 5.74
N GLY A 215 -9.30 -12.62 5.90
CA GLY A 215 -9.75 -12.15 7.20
C GLY A 215 -10.68 -13.17 7.87
N GLN A 216 -11.12 -12.85 9.07
CA GLN A 216 -12.15 -13.60 9.77
C GLN A 216 -13.22 -12.63 10.25
N GLN A 217 -14.48 -12.91 9.93
CA GLN A 217 -15.59 -12.17 10.51
C GLN A 217 -15.59 -12.33 12.03
N GLY A 218 -15.82 -11.21 12.69
CA GLY A 218 -16.11 -11.16 14.10
C GLY A 218 -17.58 -11.45 14.37
N GLN A 219 -17.94 -11.47 15.64
CA GLN A 219 -19.33 -11.41 16.09
C GLN A 219 -19.43 -10.42 17.24
N GLY A 220 -20.55 -9.72 17.35
CA GLY A 220 -20.82 -8.81 18.46
C GLY A 220 -22.32 -8.54 18.61
N ALA A 221 -22.70 -7.96 19.74
CA ALA A 221 -24.08 -7.61 20.05
C ALA A 221 -24.64 -6.60 19.04
N ASP A 222 -25.87 -6.80 18.57
CA ASP A 222 -26.59 -5.82 17.77
C ASP A 222 -27.09 -4.65 18.65
N PRO A 223 -26.57 -3.41 18.50
CA PRO A 223 -26.90 -2.32 19.41
C PRO A 223 -28.13 -1.50 18.98
N GLU A 224 -28.54 -1.61 17.71
CA GLU A 224 -29.63 -0.82 17.10
C GLU A 224 -31.01 -1.08 17.75
N PRO A 225 -31.42 -2.33 18.08
CA PRO A 225 -32.67 -2.58 18.82
C PRO A 225 -32.65 -2.00 20.24
N ILE A 226 -31.48 -1.99 20.89
CA ILE A 226 -31.29 -1.47 22.25
C ILE A 226 -31.36 0.06 22.24
N ALA A 227 -30.70 0.71 21.28
CA ALA A 227 -30.81 2.16 21.04
C ALA A 227 -32.25 2.60 20.77
N THR A 228 -32.99 1.82 19.96
CA THR A 228 -34.40 2.10 19.66
C THR A 228 -35.27 2.00 20.92
N ALA A 229 -35.12 0.93 21.71
CA ALA A 229 -35.86 0.74 22.96
C ALA A 229 -35.55 1.83 24.01
N LEU A 230 -34.29 2.28 24.09
CA LEU A 230 -33.89 3.41 24.92
C LEU A 230 -34.52 4.73 24.46
N ALA A 231 -34.48 5.01 23.17
CA ALA A 231 -35.05 6.23 22.61
C ALA A 231 -36.57 6.32 22.85
N ASP A 232 -37.30 5.20 22.71
CA ASP A 232 -38.73 5.16 22.99
C ASP A 232 -39.05 5.30 24.48
N THR A 233 -38.18 4.81 25.37
CA THR A 233 -38.29 5.02 26.82
C THR A 233 -38.14 6.51 27.18
N VAL A 234 -37.15 7.21 26.60
CA VAL A 234 -36.95 8.65 26.79
C VAL A 234 -38.13 9.47 26.26
N LYS A 235 -38.61 9.16 25.05
CA LYS A 235 -39.81 9.81 24.45
C LYS A 235 -41.04 9.65 25.34
N GLY A 236 -41.13 8.57 26.11
CA GLY A 236 -42.21 8.29 27.05
C GLY A 236 -42.21 9.13 28.34
N PHE A 237 -41.22 10.00 28.60
CA PHE A 237 -41.14 10.87 29.80
C PHE A 237 -41.34 10.10 31.13
N GLY A 238 -40.83 8.87 31.22
CA GLY A 238 -40.98 8.00 32.39
C GLY A 238 -42.36 7.35 32.57
N ALA A 239 -43.33 7.61 31.68
CA ALA A 239 -44.61 6.89 31.64
C ALA A 239 -44.55 5.56 30.86
N THR A 240 -43.43 5.31 30.16
CA THR A 240 -43.15 4.06 29.42
C THR A 240 -41.94 3.38 30.04
N GLU A 241 -42.11 2.17 30.56
CA GLU A 241 -40.98 1.34 31.00
C GLU A 241 -40.26 0.72 29.80
N ALA A 242 -38.94 0.67 29.89
CA ALA A 242 -38.09 -0.01 28.92
C ALA A 242 -38.45 -1.50 28.82
N LYS A 243 -38.83 -1.96 27.62
CA LYS A 243 -38.97 -3.40 27.36
C LYS A 243 -37.59 -4.03 27.35
N ALA A 244 -37.39 -5.04 28.19
CA ALA A 244 -36.16 -5.83 28.22
C ALA A 244 -35.83 -6.38 26.82
N GLN A 245 -34.58 -6.22 26.39
CA GLN A 245 -34.10 -6.68 25.09
C GLN A 245 -33.24 -7.94 25.25
N THR A 246 -33.36 -8.86 24.31
CA THR A 246 -32.45 -10.00 24.17
C THR A 246 -31.43 -9.66 23.09
N VAL A 247 -30.14 -9.84 23.37
CA VAL A 247 -29.09 -9.61 22.36
C VAL A 247 -29.09 -10.72 21.32
N GLU A 248 -29.22 -10.34 20.05
CA GLU A 248 -28.77 -11.17 18.94
C GLU A 248 -27.33 -10.78 18.59
N LEU A 249 -26.49 -11.78 18.29
CA LEU A 249 -25.15 -11.53 17.75
C LEU A 249 -25.25 -11.39 16.23
N LYS A 250 -24.68 -10.32 15.68
CA LYS A 250 -24.47 -10.15 14.24
C LYS A 250 -23.01 -10.40 13.90
N ASP A 251 -22.76 -10.90 12.68
CA ASP A 251 -21.41 -11.02 12.14
C ASP A 251 -20.86 -9.61 11.82
N ILE A 252 -19.68 -9.31 12.33
CA ILE A 252 -19.00 -8.03 12.13
C ILE A 252 -17.90 -8.26 11.09
N ASN A 253 -17.94 -7.52 9.98
CA ASN A 253 -16.89 -7.58 8.98
C ASN A 253 -15.59 -6.93 9.51
N PRO A 254 -14.41 -7.47 9.15
CA PRO A 254 -13.15 -6.76 9.36
C PRO A 254 -13.12 -5.41 8.63
N VAL A 255 -12.28 -4.50 9.13
CA VAL A 255 -12.04 -3.19 8.53
C VAL A 255 -11.38 -3.37 7.16
N VAL A 256 -10.39 -4.26 7.07
CA VAL A 256 -9.84 -4.75 5.81
C VAL A 256 -10.52 -6.08 5.45
N THR A 257 -11.50 -6.03 4.56
CA THR A 257 -12.17 -7.23 4.03
C THR A 257 -11.32 -7.97 3.01
N ASP A 258 -11.67 -9.22 2.71
CA ASP A 258 -11.05 -10.02 1.64
C ASP A 258 -11.12 -9.32 0.28
N GLU A 259 -12.18 -8.55 0.01
CA GLU A 259 -12.33 -7.76 -1.20
C GLU A 259 -11.33 -6.58 -1.24
N ILE A 260 -11.16 -5.87 -0.11
CA ILE A 260 -10.17 -4.79 0.03
C ILE A 260 -8.75 -5.35 -0.12
N ALA A 261 -8.43 -6.47 0.54
CA ALA A 261 -7.15 -7.14 0.41
C ALA A 261 -6.89 -7.64 -1.02
N THR A 262 -7.91 -8.17 -1.71
CA THR A 262 -7.80 -8.59 -3.11
C THR A 262 -7.53 -7.41 -4.05
N LYS A 263 -8.20 -6.27 -3.86
CA LYS A 263 -7.96 -5.02 -4.61
C LYS A 263 -6.56 -4.47 -4.31
N ALA A 264 -6.12 -4.47 -3.06
CA ALA A 264 -4.78 -4.06 -2.65
C ALA A 264 -3.69 -4.96 -3.29
N LYS A 265 -3.90 -6.29 -3.31
CA LYS A 265 -3.01 -7.25 -3.99
C LYS A 265 -2.93 -6.96 -5.49
N ALA A 266 -4.05 -6.72 -6.17
CA ALA A 266 -4.06 -6.37 -7.59
C ALA A 266 -3.30 -5.05 -7.89
N THR A 267 -3.38 -4.06 -7.00
CA THR A 267 -2.58 -2.83 -7.08
C THR A 267 -1.08 -3.13 -6.94
N LEU A 268 -0.68 -3.99 -6.00
CA LEU A 268 0.72 -4.38 -5.80
C LEU A 268 1.25 -5.20 -7.00
N ASP A 269 0.46 -6.15 -7.52
CA ASP A 269 0.81 -6.97 -8.68
C ASP A 269 1.12 -6.12 -9.94
N LYS A 270 0.40 -5.01 -10.14
CA LYS A 270 0.68 -4.01 -11.20
C LYS A 270 2.10 -3.44 -11.10
N TYR A 271 2.58 -3.15 -9.88
CA TYR A 271 3.92 -2.62 -9.65
C TYR A 271 4.99 -3.72 -9.66
N VAL A 272 4.68 -4.94 -9.22
CA VAL A 272 5.57 -6.10 -9.36
C VAL A 272 5.78 -6.46 -10.84
N ALA A 273 4.73 -6.42 -11.67
CA ALA A 273 4.83 -6.71 -13.10
C ALA A 273 5.55 -5.63 -13.92
N LYS A 274 5.63 -4.40 -13.40
CA LYS A 274 6.31 -3.24 -14.01
C LYS A 274 7.01 -2.41 -12.93
N PRO A 275 8.11 -2.92 -12.36
CA PRO A 275 8.80 -2.27 -11.26
C PRO A 275 9.48 -0.99 -11.75
N VAL A 276 9.50 0.04 -10.89
CA VAL A 276 10.30 1.25 -11.15
C VAL A 276 11.77 0.88 -11.03
N THR A 277 12.57 1.08 -12.08
CA THR A 277 14.01 0.87 -12.02
C THR A 277 14.73 2.09 -11.46
N ILE A 278 15.82 1.85 -10.74
CA ILE A 278 16.75 2.88 -10.30
C ILE A 278 17.93 2.86 -11.26
N LYS A 279 18.15 3.98 -11.95
CA LYS A 279 19.24 4.14 -12.91
C LYS A 279 20.37 5.00 -12.35
N VAL A 280 21.60 4.68 -12.72
CA VAL A 280 22.75 5.58 -12.59
C VAL A 280 23.25 5.84 -14.00
N SER A 281 23.23 7.10 -14.43
CA SER A 281 23.28 7.46 -15.85
C SER A 281 22.15 6.76 -16.63
N ASP A 282 22.50 5.92 -17.61
CA ASP A 282 21.61 5.13 -18.47
C ASP A 282 21.50 3.64 -18.06
N HIS A 283 22.32 3.19 -17.11
CA HIS A 283 22.35 1.81 -16.61
C HIS A 283 21.33 1.57 -15.48
N ASP A 284 20.53 0.51 -15.57
CA ASP A 284 19.68 0.01 -14.47
C ASP A 284 20.56 -0.66 -13.41
N VAL A 285 20.58 -0.11 -12.18
CA VAL A 285 21.38 -0.65 -11.06
C VAL A 285 20.56 -1.40 -10.01
N ALA A 286 19.24 -1.15 -9.97
CA ALA A 286 18.30 -1.84 -9.10
C ALA A 286 16.85 -1.65 -9.59
N SER A 287 15.89 -2.31 -8.94
CA SER A 287 14.47 -2.08 -9.14
C SER A 287 13.70 -2.15 -7.83
N ILE A 288 12.54 -1.50 -7.80
CA ILE A 288 11.59 -1.54 -6.69
C ILE A 288 10.76 -2.82 -6.82
N ASP A 289 11.29 -3.91 -6.25
CA ASP A 289 10.73 -5.25 -6.29
C ASP A 289 9.59 -5.46 -5.27
N ALA A 290 9.02 -6.67 -5.24
CA ALA A 290 7.98 -7.02 -4.29
C ALA A 290 8.41 -6.82 -2.82
N LYS A 291 9.70 -7.05 -2.49
CA LYS A 291 10.24 -6.83 -1.14
C LYS A 291 10.30 -5.35 -0.78
N ALA A 292 10.73 -4.50 -1.71
CA ALA A 292 10.72 -3.03 -1.55
C ALA A 292 9.29 -2.51 -1.30
N LEU A 293 8.33 -2.96 -2.10
CA LEU A 293 6.92 -2.62 -1.96
C LEU A 293 6.37 -3.12 -0.61
N ALA A 294 6.65 -4.36 -0.23
CA ALA A 294 6.21 -4.95 1.04
C ALA A 294 6.77 -4.22 2.27
N ALA A 295 8.02 -3.76 2.19
CA ALA A 295 8.66 -3.00 3.27
C ALA A 295 8.06 -1.60 3.45
N ALA A 296 7.48 -1.02 2.41
CA ALA A 296 7.02 0.37 2.40
C ALA A 296 5.49 0.58 2.38
N MET A 297 4.71 -0.44 2.06
CA MET A 297 3.26 -0.33 1.94
C MET A 297 2.52 -0.53 3.28
N THR A 298 1.29 -0.01 3.33
CA THR A 298 0.25 -0.31 4.32
C THR A 298 -1.10 -0.34 3.62
N ILE A 299 -2.00 -1.24 4.03
CA ILE A 299 -3.39 -1.22 3.57
C ILE A 299 -4.17 -0.26 4.46
N ASP A 300 -4.92 0.66 3.85
CA ASP A 300 -5.89 1.51 4.53
C ASP A 300 -7.25 1.31 3.86
N ALA A 301 -8.23 0.81 4.62
CA ALA A 301 -9.58 0.57 4.15
C ALA A 301 -10.36 1.86 3.86
N ASN A 302 -9.96 2.98 4.47
CA ASN A 302 -10.53 4.30 4.17
C ASN A 302 -9.71 4.97 3.07
N ASP A 303 -10.13 4.75 1.83
CA ASP A 303 -9.55 5.33 0.62
C ASP A 303 -9.58 6.87 0.57
N ASN A 304 -10.38 7.50 1.44
CA ASN A 304 -10.48 8.95 1.62
C ASN A 304 -9.77 9.49 2.88
N SER A 305 -9.07 8.65 3.64
CA SER A 305 -8.35 9.10 4.85
C SER A 305 -7.22 10.09 4.51
N LYS A 306 -6.95 11.04 5.41
CA LYS A 306 -5.88 12.04 5.23
C LYS A 306 -4.50 11.38 5.37
N LEU A 307 -3.74 11.38 4.28
CA LEU A 307 -2.35 10.93 4.24
C LEU A 307 -1.38 11.91 4.94
N LYS A 308 -0.18 11.41 5.28
CA LYS A 308 0.97 12.24 5.67
C LYS A 308 1.67 12.78 4.42
N ASP A 309 2.40 13.89 4.58
CA ASP A 309 3.11 14.56 3.47
C ASP A 309 4.12 13.67 2.72
N ASN A 310 4.61 12.60 3.36
CA ASN A 310 5.54 11.62 2.79
C ASN A 310 4.87 10.34 2.23
N GLN A 311 3.54 10.36 2.05
CA GLN A 311 2.75 9.18 1.69
C GLN A 311 1.89 9.43 0.44
N TRP A 312 1.68 8.36 -0.33
CA TRP A 312 0.86 8.37 -1.55
C TRP A 312 -0.02 7.12 -1.61
N ARG A 313 -1.19 7.23 -2.24
CA ARG A 313 -2.22 6.18 -2.29
C ARG A 313 -2.56 5.79 -3.73
N ASP A 314 -2.63 4.48 -3.98
CA ASP A 314 -3.29 3.88 -5.16
C ASP A 314 -4.32 2.85 -4.66
N GLY A 315 -5.61 3.17 -4.82
CA GLY A 315 -6.71 2.40 -4.21
C GLY A 315 -6.58 2.30 -2.69
N TYR A 316 -6.55 1.10 -2.15
CA TYR A 316 -6.40 0.84 -0.71
C TYR A 316 -4.94 0.72 -0.25
N VAL A 317 -3.95 0.86 -1.15
CA VAL A 317 -2.53 0.75 -0.81
C VAL A 317 -1.94 2.13 -0.60
N VAL A 318 -1.38 2.36 0.58
CA VAL A 318 -0.61 3.56 0.92
C VAL A 318 0.88 3.21 0.93
N PHE A 319 1.68 3.92 0.15
CA PHE A 319 3.14 3.80 0.11
C PHE A 319 3.80 4.92 0.90
N ASP A 320 4.85 4.61 1.66
CA ASP A 320 5.59 5.56 2.49
C ASP A 320 7.00 5.82 1.94
N ALA A 321 7.29 7.07 1.57
CA ALA A 321 8.57 7.47 0.99
C ALA A 321 9.76 7.22 1.93
N ALA A 322 9.57 7.39 3.25
CA ALA A 322 10.66 7.20 4.21
C ALA A 322 11.00 5.72 4.39
N LYS A 323 10.00 4.83 4.28
CA LYS A 323 10.24 3.38 4.25
C LYS A 323 10.90 2.92 2.95
N LEU A 324 10.53 3.47 1.79
CA LEU A 324 11.22 3.19 0.53
C LEU A 324 12.68 3.67 0.56
N GLN A 325 12.93 4.87 1.10
CA GLN A 325 14.29 5.37 1.30
C GLN A 325 15.10 4.44 2.19
N LYS A 326 14.53 4.03 3.34
CA LYS A 326 15.17 3.07 4.24
C LYS A 326 15.49 1.73 3.55
N TYR A 327 14.56 1.19 2.76
CA TYR A 327 14.80 -0.04 2.00
C TYR A 327 15.94 0.15 0.99
N TYR A 328 15.98 1.28 0.29
CA TYR A 328 17.08 1.61 -0.62
C TYR A 328 18.42 1.62 0.12
N ASP A 329 18.52 2.34 1.25
CA ASP A 329 19.76 2.45 2.02
C ASP A 329 20.23 1.11 2.59
N GLU A 330 19.32 0.31 3.15
CA GLU A 330 19.63 -0.96 3.82
C GLU A 330 19.81 -2.15 2.86
N SER A 331 19.08 -2.19 1.74
CA SER A 331 18.99 -3.38 0.87
C SER A 331 19.49 -3.18 -0.56
N ILE A 332 19.48 -1.96 -1.10
CA ILE A 332 19.95 -1.66 -2.46
C ILE A 332 21.38 -1.10 -2.41
N LYS A 333 21.56 0.06 -1.77
CA LYS A 333 22.83 0.79 -1.66
C LYS A 333 23.94 -0.04 -1.01
N SER A 334 23.59 -0.82 0.02
CA SER A 334 24.50 -1.76 0.71
C SER A 334 25.05 -2.87 -0.20
N ASN A 335 24.32 -3.23 -1.26
CA ASN A 335 24.70 -4.27 -2.21
C ASN A 335 25.46 -3.74 -3.43
N LEU A 336 25.35 -2.43 -3.76
CA LEU A 336 26.15 -1.79 -4.81
C LEU A 336 27.66 -1.94 -4.51
N LYS A 337 28.44 -2.24 -5.56
CA LYS A 337 29.90 -2.40 -5.48
C LYS A 337 30.54 -1.30 -6.31
N THR A 338 31.55 -0.61 -5.78
CA THR A 338 32.18 0.55 -6.45
C THR A 338 33.19 0.17 -7.52
N GLY A 339 33.89 -0.95 -7.36
CA GLY A 339 34.75 -1.54 -8.40
C GLY A 339 33.95 -2.52 -9.27
N ARG A 340 34.28 -2.61 -10.56
CA ARG A 340 33.72 -3.65 -11.45
C ARG A 340 34.48 -4.96 -11.33
N GLU A 341 33.80 -6.06 -11.59
CA GLU A 341 34.39 -7.36 -11.87
C GLU A 341 33.94 -7.79 -13.28
N ASP A 342 34.89 -8.10 -14.17
CA ASP A 342 34.57 -8.51 -15.55
C ASP A 342 34.05 -9.96 -15.57
N ARG A 343 32.99 -10.23 -16.35
CA ARG A 343 32.38 -11.56 -16.49
C ARG A 343 33.31 -12.45 -17.31
N GLU A 344 33.65 -13.63 -16.79
CA GLU A 344 34.52 -14.59 -17.49
C GLU A 344 33.76 -15.87 -17.83
N THR A 345 33.70 -16.22 -19.12
CA THR A 345 33.01 -17.42 -19.62
C THR A 345 33.91 -18.27 -20.50
N VAL A 346 33.69 -19.59 -20.47
CA VAL A 346 34.29 -20.55 -21.40
C VAL A 346 33.24 -20.93 -22.44
N VAL A 347 33.59 -20.86 -23.73
CA VAL A 347 32.70 -21.21 -24.86
C VAL A 347 33.32 -22.27 -25.75
N ASN A 348 32.49 -22.99 -26.51
CA ASN A 348 32.94 -23.84 -27.61
C ASN A 348 33.10 -23.06 -28.94
N ASN A 349 33.42 -23.75 -30.05
CA ASN A 349 33.60 -23.11 -31.36
C ASN A 349 32.33 -22.43 -31.91
N ASN A 350 31.15 -22.83 -31.43
CA ASN A 350 29.87 -22.25 -31.83
C ASN A 350 29.46 -21.06 -30.95
N GLY A 351 30.31 -20.62 -30.00
CA GLY A 351 30.00 -19.57 -29.04
C GLY A 351 29.02 -20.01 -27.93
N THR A 352 28.71 -21.30 -27.81
CA THR A 352 27.88 -21.81 -26.71
C THR A 352 28.67 -21.76 -25.40
N VAL A 353 28.13 -21.12 -24.37
CA VAL A 353 28.74 -21.07 -23.03
C VAL A 353 28.70 -22.46 -22.40
N LEU A 354 29.88 -22.97 -22.04
CA LEU A 354 30.09 -24.26 -21.39
C LEU A 354 30.20 -24.09 -19.86
N GLN A 355 30.77 -22.97 -19.42
CA GLN A 355 30.94 -22.63 -18.02
C GLN A 355 31.07 -21.11 -17.86
N THR A 356 30.51 -20.57 -16.79
CA THR A 356 30.85 -19.22 -16.31
C THR A 356 31.82 -19.36 -15.14
N ILE A 357 33.00 -18.75 -15.26
CA ILE A 357 34.08 -18.75 -14.24
C ILE A 357 33.81 -17.67 -13.20
N SER A 358 33.45 -16.46 -13.64
CA SER A 358 32.85 -15.42 -12.79
C SER A 358 31.68 -14.78 -13.54
N GLN A 359 30.60 -14.46 -12.81
CA GLN A 359 29.46 -13.72 -13.37
C GLN A 359 29.78 -12.24 -13.61
N GLY A 360 30.81 -11.71 -12.95
CA GLY A 360 31.10 -10.27 -12.95
C GLY A 360 30.03 -9.43 -12.25
N HIS A 361 30.29 -8.14 -12.16
CA HIS A 361 29.31 -7.10 -11.83
C HIS A 361 29.83 -5.71 -12.22
N ASP A 362 28.93 -4.80 -12.54
CA ASP A 362 29.27 -3.39 -12.77
C ASP A 362 29.86 -2.74 -11.51
N GLY A 363 30.71 -1.73 -11.71
CA GLY A 363 31.16 -0.83 -10.65
C GLY A 363 30.25 0.40 -10.57
N VAL A 364 29.44 0.51 -9.53
CA VAL A 364 28.47 1.61 -9.32
C VAL A 364 28.93 2.52 -8.19
N THR A 365 29.07 3.82 -8.48
CA THR A 365 29.37 4.86 -7.48
C THR A 365 28.31 5.95 -7.53
N ILE A 366 27.54 6.10 -6.46
CA ILE A 366 26.55 7.19 -6.31
C ILE A 366 27.28 8.50 -5.94
N ALA A 367 26.81 9.64 -6.46
CA ALA A 367 27.34 10.95 -6.08
C ALA A 367 26.88 11.38 -4.68
N ASP A 368 27.72 12.13 -3.95
CA ASP A 368 27.46 12.50 -2.56
C ASP A 368 26.11 13.25 -2.40
N GLY A 369 25.18 12.63 -1.67
CA GLY A 369 23.86 13.19 -1.38
C GLY A 369 22.80 13.02 -2.49
N ALA A 370 23.16 12.46 -3.66
CA ALA A 370 22.26 12.27 -4.80
C ALA A 370 21.11 11.29 -4.52
N ASP A 371 21.26 10.43 -3.50
CA ASP A 371 20.33 9.37 -3.13
C ASP A 371 19.55 9.62 -1.83
N THR A 372 19.55 10.87 -1.33
CA THR A 372 18.82 11.25 -0.10
C THR A 372 17.29 11.27 -0.24
N ASN A 373 16.77 11.22 -1.47
CA ASN A 373 15.34 11.38 -1.78
C ASN A 373 14.76 10.27 -2.68
N ILE A 374 15.46 9.12 -2.82
CA ILE A 374 15.04 7.99 -3.65
C ILE A 374 13.60 7.58 -3.36
N GLY A 375 13.22 7.45 -2.09
CA GLY A 375 11.87 7.02 -1.73
C GLY A 375 10.76 7.98 -2.22
N ALA A 376 11.02 9.29 -2.26
CA ALA A 376 10.10 10.28 -2.81
C ALA A 376 10.09 10.27 -4.34
N SER A 377 11.27 10.10 -4.97
CA SER A 377 11.38 9.96 -6.43
C SER A 377 10.66 8.71 -6.94
N VAL A 378 10.75 7.58 -6.23
CA VAL A 378 10.02 6.33 -6.55
C VAL A 378 8.52 6.56 -6.51
N ILE A 379 7.99 7.16 -5.44
CA ILE A 379 6.54 7.48 -5.34
C ILE A 379 6.10 8.38 -6.50
N GLN A 380 6.88 9.43 -6.80
CA GLN A 380 6.56 10.32 -7.92
C GLN A 380 6.59 9.60 -9.27
N ALA A 381 7.49 8.63 -9.46
CA ALA A 381 7.52 7.80 -10.67
C ALA A 381 6.28 6.89 -10.74
N MET A 382 5.89 6.24 -9.63
CA MET A 382 4.68 5.41 -9.56
C MET A 382 3.41 6.21 -9.84
N GLU A 383 3.29 7.42 -9.29
CA GLU A 383 2.19 8.36 -9.51
C GLU A 383 2.07 8.79 -10.97
N LYS A 384 3.21 9.11 -11.61
CA LYS A 384 3.27 9.54 -13.02
C LYS A 384 3.29 8.39 -14.03
N GLY A 385 3.29 7.13 -13.58
CA GLY A 385 3.43 5.96 -14.44
C GLY A 385 4.79 5.85 -15.15
N GLN A 386 5.85 6.43 -14.59
CA GLN A 386 7.21 6.35 -15.10
C GLN A 386 7.85 5.01 -14.72
N SER A 387 8.57 4.39 -15.66
CA SER A 387 9.21 3.08 -15.45
C SER A 387 10.56 3.15 -14.74
N SER A 388 11.14 4.34 -14.55
CA SER A 388 12.48 4.48 -13.96
C SER A 388 12.70 5.86 -13.34
N ILE A 389 13.55 5.92 -12.32
CA ILE A 389 14.18 7.14 -11.80
C ILE A 389 15.68 7.15 -12.10
N THR A 390 16.29 8.32 -12.20
CA THR A 390 17.75 8.46 -12.39
C THR A 390 18.38 9.12 -11.17
N VAL A 391 19.49 8.55 -10.72
CA VAL A 391 20.33 9.01 -9.61
C VAL A 391 21.66 9.48 -10.18
N GLU A 392 22.19 10.60 -9.67
CA GLU A 392 23.50 11.07 -10.09
C GLU A 392 24.61 10.16 -9.55
N GLY A 393 25.56 9.81 -10.41
CA GLY A 393 26.63 8.88 -10.10
C GLY A 393 27.41 8.48 -11.34
N LYS A 394 28.18 7.39 -11.22
CA LYS A 394 28.98 6.80 -12.28
C LYS A 394 28.81 5.29 -12.27
N VAL A 395 28.79 4.70 -13.47
CA VAL A 395 28.90 3.26 -13.69
C VAL A 395 30.18 2.99 -14.48
N ASP A 396 30.93 1.99 -14.06
CA ASP A 396 32.02 1.35 -14.79
C ASP A 396 31.52 -0.05 -15.21
N PRO A 397 30.96 -0.21 -16.42
CA PRO A 397 30.29 -1.43 -16.81
C PRO A 397 31.24 -2.64 -16.88
N MET A 398 30.78 -3.80 -16.41
CA MET A 398 31.51 -5.05 -16.54
C MET A 398 31.76 -5.38 -18.01
N LYS A 399 32.90 -6.01 -18.29
CA LYS A 399 33.25 -6.49 -19.63
C LYS A 399 33.11 -7.98 -19.71
N ASP A 400 32.78 -8.46 -20.91
CA ASP A 400 32.79 -9.88 -21.23
C ASP A 400 34.19 -10.33 -21.65
N LYS A 401 34.77 -11.24 -20.86
CA LYS A 401 35.97 -12.00 -21.19
C LYS A 401 35.55 -13.42 -21.57
N THR A 402 35.69 -13.74 -22.84
CA THR A 402 35.35 -15.06 -23.37
C THR A 402 36.62 -15.86 -23.67
N VAL A 403 36.66 -17.10 -23.19
CA VAL A 403 37.73 -18.08 -23.47
C VAL A 403 37.15 -19.21 -24.32
N LYS A 404 37.49 -19.22 -25.62
CA LYS A 404 37.07 -20.26 -26.56
C LYS A 404 37.93 -21.51 -26.37
N ARG A 405 37.34 -22.61 -25.91
CA ARG A 405 37.97 -23.94 -25.81
C ARG A 405 37.53 -24.87 -26.93
N HIS A 406 38.49 -25.54 -27.54
CA HIS A 406 38.23 -26.66 -28.44
C HIS A 406 39.39 -27.66 -28.47
N VAL A 407 39.08 -28.86 -28.95
CA VAL A 407 40.00 -29.96 -29.14
C VAL A 407 40.14 -30.24 -30.63
N VAL A 408 41.37 -30.50 -31.09
CA VAL A 408 41.62 -31.11 -32.39
C VAL A 408 42.25 -32.48 -32.17
N VAL A 409 41.70 -33.51 -32.80
CA VAL A 409 42.24 -34.87 -32.84
C VAL A 409 42.79 -35.07 -34.24
N ASP A 410 44.11 -35.13 -34.36
CA ASP A 410 44.80 -35.26 -35.64
C ASP A 410 45.30 -36.69 -35.83
N LEU A 411 44.64 -37.43 -36.72
CA LEU A 411 44.85 -38.87 -36.89
C LEU A 411 46.13 -39.20 -37.68
N SER A 412 46.62 -38.32 -38.55
CA SER A 412 47.92 -38.50 -39.22
C SER A 412 49.09 -38.19 -38.29
N ASP A 413 49.04 -37.10 -37.54
CA ASP A 413 50.08 -36.70 -36.56
C ASP A 413 50.01 -37.53 -35.25
N GLY A 414 48.90 -38.22 -35.01
CA GLY A 414 48.73 -39.12 -33.87
C GLY A 414 48.61 -38.39 -32.53
N LYS A 415 48.03 -37.19 -32.52
CA LYS A 415 47.90 -36.35 -31.32
C LYS A 415 46.50 -35.78 -31.08
N VAL A 416 46.25 -35.48 -29.80
CA VAL A 416 45.14 -34.64 -29.33
C VAL A 416 45.70 -33.29 -28.92
N TYR A 417 45.12 -32.23 -29.45
CA TYR A 417 45.49 -30.84 -29.21
C TYR A 417 44.37 -30.11 -28.48
N ALA A 418 44.70 -29.41 -27.40
CA ALA A 418 43.79 -28.61 -26.60
C ALA A 418 44.11 -27.12 -26.77
N TYR A 419 43.14 -26.34 -27.23
CA TYR A 419 43.30 -24.92 -27.57
C TYR A 419 42.44 -24.01 -26.68
N GLU A 420 43.00 -22.85 -26.30
CA GLU A 420 42.28 -21.71 -25.71
C GLU A 420 42.51 -20.47 -26.57
N ASN A 421 41.43 -19.83 -27.05
CA ASN A 421 41.51 -18.65 -27.93
C ASN A 421 42.45 -18.86 -29.13
N ASP A 422 42.35 -20.05 -29.73
CA ASP A 422 43.17 -20.52 -30.86
C ASP A 422 44.69 -20.57 -30.58
N GLN A 423 45.10 -20.47 -29.31
CA GLN A 423 46.45 -20.75 -28.82
C GLN A 423 46.53 -22.18 -28.26
N LEU A 424 47.61 -22.89 -28.59
CA LEU A 424 47.83 -24.25 -28.12
C LEU A 424 48.17 -24.26 -26.63
N VAL A 425 47.34 -24.90 -25.82
CA VAL A 425 47.54 -25.07 -24.37
C VAL A 425 48.29 -26.38 -24.08
N LYS A 426 47.92 -27.47 -24.76
CA LYS A 426 48.62 -28.77 -24.65
C LYS A 426 48.44 -29.63 -25.90
N ALA A 427 49.51 -30.30 -26.32
CA ALA A 427 49.46 -31.44 -27.21
C ALA A 427 49.72 -32.74 -26.41
N MET A 428 49.03 -33.82 -26.76
CA MET A 428 49.12 -35.14 -26.13
C MET A 428 49.22 -36.20 -27.23
N ASN A 429 50.05 -37.22 -27.06
CA ASN A 429 50.10 -38.35 -27.96
C ASN A 429 48.89 -39.27 -27.73
N MET A 430 48.40 -39.93 -28.78
CA MET A 430 47.25 -40.84 -28.68
C MET A 430 47.42 -42.18 -29.41
N SER A 431 46.65 -43.17 -28.95
CA SER A 431 46.29 -44.37 -29.71
C SER A 431 44.88 -44.16 -30.28
N ALA A 432 44.74 -44.11 -31.60
CA ALA A 432 43.46 -44.03 -32.29
C ALA A 432 42.86 -45.43 -32.50
N GLY A 433 41.73 -45.49 -33.22
CA GLY A 433 41.15 -46.75 -33.70
C GLY A 433 42.15 -47.58 -34.51
N GLU A 434 42.18 -48.90 -34.32
CA GLU A 434 43.15 -49.79 -34.99
C GLU A 434 43.03 -49.78 -36.53
N GLY A 435 41.84 -49.48 -37.07
CA GLY A 435 41.63 -49.29 -38.51
C GLY A 435 42.16 -47.95 -39.04
N THR A 436 42.58 -47.01 -38.18
CA THR A 436 43.15 -45.73 -38.60
C THR A 436 44.62 -45.89 -38.97
N VAL A 437 44.97 -45.57 -40.23
CA VAL A 437 46.33 -45.65 -40.77
C VAL A 437 47.21 -44.53 -40.21
N ARG A 438 48.22 -44.89 -39.40
CA ARG A 438 49.19 -43.93 -38.82
C ARG A 438 49.92 -43.13 -39.90
N GLY A 439 50.15 -41.84 -39.65
CA GLY A 439 50.83 -40.94 -40.60
C GLY A 439 49.95 -40.44 -41.75
N VAL A 440 48.72 -40.94 -41.89
CA VAL A 440 47.79 -40.59 -42.99
C VAL A 440 46.36 -40.32 -42.49
N GLY A 441 46.00 -40.84 -41.31
CA GLY A 441 44.69 -40.62 -40.67
C GLY A 441 43.50 -41.32 -41.34
N THR A 442 43.70 -41.90 -42.53
CA THR A 442 42.65 -42.59 -43.30
C THR A 442 42.17 -43.87 -42.61
N CYS A 443 40.88 -44.16 -42.76
CA CYS A 443 40.27 -45.39 -42.27
C CYS A 443 40.50 -46.54 -43.26
N MET A 444 40.91 -47.70 -42.74
CA MET A 444 41.05 -48.97 -43.44
C MET A 444 40.49 -50.10 -42.57
N GLY A 445 39.33 -50.65 -42.97
CA GLY A 445 38.52 -51.55 -42.13
C GLY A 445 37.46 -50.78 -41.34
N ASP A 446 36.92 -51.38 -40.28
CA ASP A 446 35.74 -50.86 -39.57
C ASP A 446 36.07 -50.15 -38.24
N LEU A 447 37.19 -50.47 -37.61
CA LEU A 447 37.54 -50.03 -36.24
C LEU A 447 38.35 -48.73 -36.22
N CYS A 448 37.86 -47.72 -36.97
CA CYS A 448 38.49 -46.42 -37.12
C CYS A 448 37.93 -45.38 -36.13
N THR A 449 38.75 -44.39 -35.76
CA THR A 449 38.21 -43.19 -35.10
C THR A 449 37.46 -42.34 -36.12
N PRO A 450 36.20 -41.94 -35.87
CA PRO A 450 35.40 -41.21 -36.86
C PRO A 450 35.86 -39.75 -37.00
N THR A 451 36.07 -39.29 -38.23
CA THR A 451 36.39 -37.90 -38.56
C THR A 451 35.15 -37.01 -38.58
N GLY A 452 35.32 -35.70 -38.34
CA GLY A 452 34.26 -34.70 -38.38
C GLY A 452 34.23 -33.79 -37.17
N ASP A 453 33.20 -32.93 -37.10
CA ASP A 453 32.95 -32.03 -35.98
C ASP A 453 31.99 -32.63 -34.96
N PHE A 454 32.43 -32.67 -33.72
CA PHE A 454 31.72 -33.26 -32.58
C PHE A 454 31.71 -32.28 -31.40
N THR A 455 30.99 -32.66 -30.35
CA THR A 455 31.10 -32.06 -29.02
C THR A 455 31.21 -33.15 -27.98
N ILE A 456 31.95 -32.91 -26.89
CA ILE A 456 31.75 -33.72 -25.69
C ILE A 456 30.28 -33.65 -25.28
N TRP A 457 29.66 -34.79 -24.98
CA TRP A 457 28.24 -34.88 -24.61
C TRP A 457 27.98 -35.76 -23.39
N LEU A 458 29.00 -36.47 -22.90
CA LEU A 458 28.93 -37.31 -21.71
C LEU A 458 30.34 -37.55 -21.17
N LYS A 459 30.48 -37.51 -19.84
CA LYS A 459 31.76 -37.66 -19.14
C LYS A 459 31.63 -38.58 -17.94
N TYR A 460 32.64 -39.44 -17.71
CA TYR A 460 32.74 -40.26 -16.50
C TYR A 460 34.16 -40.25 -15.92
N PRO A 461 34.34 -40.12 -14.59
CA PRO A 461 35.65 -40.24 -13.95
C PRO A 461 36.27 -41.65 -14.13
N SER A 462 35.43 -42.69 -14.14
CA SER A 462 35.79 -44.07 -14.51
C SER A 462 34.56 -44.80 -15.04
N GLN A 463 34.74 -45.75 -15.96
CA GLN A 463 33.67 -46.59 -16.50
C GLN A 463 34.20 -47.94 -16.99
N ASP A 464 33.41 -49.00 -16.83
CA ASP A 464 33.57 -50.24 -17.58
C ASP A 464 33.10 -50.03 -19.04
N MET A 465 34.00 -50.19 -20.00
CA MET A 465 33.68 -50.07 -21.43
C MET A 465 33.71 -51.43 -22.11
N SER A 466 32.54 -51.91 -22.54
CA SER A 466 32.37 -53.16 -23.28
C SER A 466 31.61 -52.95 -24.58
N GLY A 467 31.76 -53.88 -25.50
CA GLY A 467 31.07 -53.86 -26.80
C GLY A 467 31.25 -55.16 -27.57
N ASN A 468 30.38 -55.34 -28.57
CA ASN A 468 30.44 -56.42 -29.54
C ASN A 468 30.02 -55.87 -30.90
N LEU A 469 30.87 -56.03 -31.92
CA LEU A 469 30.67 -55.52 -33.27
C LEU A 469 30.86 -56.63 -34.30
N THR A 470 29.93 -56.73 -35.25
CA THR A 470 30.15 -57.46 -36.50
C THR A 470 30.94 -56.57 -37.44
N LEU A 471 32.11 -57.01 -37.88
CA LEU A 471 32.93 -56.29 -38.86
C LEU A 471 32.44 -56.55 -40.30
N SER A 472 32.89 -55.76 -41.26
CA SER A 472 32.47 -55.84 -42.67
C SER A 472 32.81 -57.16 -43.36
N ASP A 473 33.82 -57.89 -42.86
CA ASP A 473 34.19 -59.24 -43.31
C ASP A 473 33.35 -60.36 -42.66
N GLY A 474 32.43 -60.00 -41.76
CA GLY A 474 31.56 -60.92 -41.03
C GLY A 474 32.17 -61.48 -39.73
N SER A 475 33.41 -61.12 -39.39
CA SER A 475 34.01 -61.47 -38.09
C SER A 475 33.34 -60.72 -36.92
N GLN A 476 33.61 -61.15 -35.69
CA GLN A 476 33.13 -60.51 -34.47
C GLN A 476 34.31 -59.91 -33.72
N SER A 477 34.22 -58.64 -33.34
CA SER A 477 35.13 -57.99 -32.39
C SER A 477 34.39 -57.70 -31.09
N GLN A 478 34.88 -58.28 -29.99
CA GLN A 478 34.28 -58.15 -28.65
C GLN A 478 35.33 -57.70 -27.64
N TRP A 479 34.96 -56.75 -26.78
CA TRP A 479 35.78 -56.30 -25.66
C TRP A 479 34.94 -56.10 -24.40
N ASP A 480 35.56 -56.29 -23.23
CA ASP A 480 35.06 -55.86 -21.93
C ASP A 480 36.26 -55.37 -21.12
N VAL A 481 36.34 -54.05 -20.93
CA VAL A 481 37.48 -53.38 -20.31
C VAL A 481 37.03 -52.67 -19.04
N LYS A 482 37.71 -52.98 -17.94
CA LYS A 482 37.39 -52.46 -16.60
C LYS A 482 38.15 -51.18 -16.30
N ASP A 483 37.55 -50.32 -15.47
CA ASP A 483 38.17 -49.12 -14.89
C ASP A 483 38.82 -48.17 -15.92
N VAL A 484 38.14 -47.93 -17.05
CA VAL A 484 38.57 -46.94 -18.03
C VAL A 484 38.36 -45.55 -17.45
N GLY A 485 39.46 -44.89 -17.07
CA GLY A 485 39.43 -43.59 -16.40
C GLY A 485 39.24 -42.42 -17.35
N PHE A 486 38.72 -41.32 -16.80
CA PHE A 486 38.73 -39.99 -17.44
C PHE A 486 38.06 -39.98 -18.84
N VAL A 487 36.87 -40.58 -18.95
CA VAL A 487 36.15 -40.80 -20.20
C VAL A 487 35.42 -39.52 -20.64
N ASN A 488 35.63 -39.10 -21.90
CA ASN A 488 34.97 -37.96 -22.53
C ASN A 488 34.38 -38.41 -23.88
N TYR A 489 33.10 -38.76 -23.92
CA TYR A 489 32.42 -39.19 -25.15
C TYR A 489 32.18 -37.99 -26.07
N PHE A 490 32.67 -38.10 -27.31
CA PHE A 490 32.47 -37.09 -28.36
C PHE A 490 31.50 -37.58 -29.45
N SER A 491 31.50 -38.89 -29.76
CA SER A 491 30.57 -39.48 -30.72
C SER A 491 29.40 -40.19 -30.03
N ARG A 492 28.22 -40.16 -30.66
CA ARG A 492 27.07 -40.99 -30.27
C ARG A 492 27.22 -42.47 -30.63
N SER A 493 28.21 -42.83 -31.45
CA SER A 493 28.61 -44.22 -31.71
C SER A 493 29.44 -44.85 -30.58
N GLY A 494 29.69 -44.12 -29.47
CA GLY A 494 30.45 -44.61 -28.33
C GLY A 494 31.95 -44.30 -28.36
N CYS A 495 32.43 -43.53 -29.34
CA CYS A 495 33.84 -43.08 -29.35
C CYS A 495 34.07 -41.96 -28.31
N ALA A 496 35.10 -42.14 -27.48
CA ALA A 496 35.51 -41.23 -26.42
C ALA A 496 37.00 -40.93 -26.46
N ILE A 497 37.41 -39.79 -25.91
CA ILE A 497 38.80 -39.51 -25.50
C ILE A 497 38.93 -39.90 -24.03
N HIS A 498 39.81 -40.84 -23.70
CA HIS A 498 39.91 -41.41 -22.36
C HIS A 498 41.34 -41.85 -21.99
N ARG A 499 41.58 -42.15 -20.71
CA ARG A 499 42.83 -42.76 -20.25
C ARG A 499 43.02 -44.12 -20.93
N ILE A 500 44.14 -44.32 -21.62
CA ILE A 500 44.45 -45.63 -22.22
C ILE A 500 44.54 -46.71 -21.12
N VAL A 501 44.13 -47.94 -21.45
CA VAL A 501 43.94 -49.03 -20.48
C VAL A 501 45.28 -49.50 -19.89
N SER A 502 46.28 -49.67 -20.76
CA SER A 502 47.66 -49.99 -20.35
C SER A 502 48.26 -48.82 -19.57
N PRO A 503 49.04 -49.06 -18.49
CA PRO A 503 49.66 -48.00 -17.70
C PRO A 503 50.84 -47.36 -18.46
N MET A 504 50.52 -46.50 -19.42
CA MET A 504 51.46 -45.80 -20.31
C MET A 504 51.37 -44.30 -20.09
N THR A 505 52.53 -43.65 -20.07
CA THR A 505 52.66 -42.19 -20.16
C THR A 505 52.43 -41.71 -21.59
N ASP A 506 52.15 -40.41 -21.75
CA ASP A 506 52.02 -39.75 -23.04
C ASP A 506 53.22 -40.04 -23.98
N ALA A 507 54.44 -39.93 -23.45
CA ALA A 507 55.66 -40.23 -24.22
C ALA A 507 55.76 -41.71 -24.63
N GLN A 508 55.25 -42.65 -23.83
CA GLN A 508 55.21 -44.07 -24.19
C GLN A 508 54.17 -44.35 -25.27
N ILE A 509 53.05 -43.63 -25.31
CA ILE A 509 52.07 -43.69 -26.41
C ILE A 509 52.69 -43.13 -27.70
N GLY A 510 53.42 -42.00 -27.63
CA GLY A 510 54.13 -41.46 -28.79
C GLY A 510 55.17 -42.44 -29.38
N ALA A 511 55.87 -43.18 -28.50
CA ALA A 511 56.80 -44.24 -28.90
C ALA A 511 56.12 -45.54 -29.36
N MET A 512 54.85 -45.78 -28.97
CA MET A 512 54.07 -46.92 -29.42
C MET A 512 53.68 -46.71 -30.88
N ASN A 513 54.27 -47.49 -31.79
CA ASN A 513 53.96 -47.43 -33.22
C ASN A 513 52.73 -48.30 -33.60
N ALA A 514 51.66 -48.21 -32.82
CA ALA A 514 50.42 -48.95 -33.01
C ALA A 514 49.20 -48.09 -32.66
N ASN A 515 48.07 -48.40 -33.30
CA ASN A 515 46.74 -47.99 -32.88
C ASN A 515 46.03 -49.26 -32.37
N THR A 516 45.37 -49.19 -31.22
CA THR A 516 44.94 -50.39 -30.46
C THR A 516 43.51 -50.28 -29.94
N SER A 517 42.72 -49.35 -30.49
CA SER A 517 41.40 -48.98 -29.98
C SER A 517 40.29 -49.43 -30.92
N HIS A 518 39.08 -49.59 -30.39
CA HIS A 518 37.87 -49.87 -31.17
C HIS A 518 37.20 -48.55 -31.62
N GLY A 519 38.00 -47.59 -32.10
CA GLY A 519 37.58 -46.24 -32.52
C GLY A 519 37.68 -45.13 -31.47
N CYS A 520 37.84 -45.44 -30.18
CA CYS A 520 38.13 -44.45 -29.14
C CYS A 520 39.57 -43.89 -29.26
N VAL A 521 39.83 -42.77 -28.59
CA VAL A 521 41.12 -42.08 -28.54
C VAL A 521 41.74 -42.25 -27.15
N GLY A 522 42.74 -43.12 -27.03
CA GLY A 522 43.43 -43.39 -25.78
C GLY A 522 44.62 -42.45 -25.56
N ILE A 523 44.62 -41.71 -24.45
CA ILE A 523 45.69 -40.77 -24.03
C ILE A 523 46.38 -41.22 -22.73
N GLY A 524 47.57 -40.68 -22.46
CA GLY A 524 48.46 -41.11 -21.37
C GLY A 524 47.88 -40.96 -19.97
N TRP A 525 48.28 -41.84 -19.04
CA TRP A 525 47.85 -41.80 -17.64
C TRP A 525 48.20 -40.49 -16.93
N ASP A 526 49.33 -39.88 -17.32
CA ASP A 526 49.88 -38.62 -16.82
C ASP A 526 49.21 -37.36 -17.40
N VAL A 527 48.40 -37.50 -18.45
CA VAL A 527 47.69 -36.38 -19.10
C VAL A 527 46.16 -36.49 -19.07
N ALA A 528 45.61 -37.70 -18.89
CA ALA A 528 44.18 -37.96 -18.97
C ALA A 528 43.34 -37.20 -17.92
N GLU A 529 43.80 -37.11 -16.67
CA GLU A 529 43.12 -36.35 -15.62
C GLU A 529 43.07 -34.85 -15.95
N TRP A 530 44.19 -34.30 -16.41
CA TRP A 530 44.26 -32.91 -16.85
C TRP A 530 43.28 -32.64 -18.00
N PHE A 531 43.25 -33.52 -19.01
CA PHE A 531 42.35 -33.38 -20.15
C PHE A 531 40.89 -33.44 -19.71
N TYR A 532 40.53 -34.40 -18.86
CA TYR A 532 39.16 -34.52 -18.33
C TYR A 532 38.72 -33.31 -17.50
N ASN A 533 39.61 -32.71 -16.72
CA ASN A 533 39.25 -31.52 -15.93
C ASN A 533 39.20 -30.24 -16.78
N TRP A 534 40.03 -30.14 -17.82
CA TRP A 534 40.07 -28.98 -18.72
C TRP A 534 38.94 -29.00 -19.78
N CYS A 535 38.64 -30.18 -20.33
CA CYS A 535 37.65 -30.38 -21.38
C CYS A 535 36.25 -30.44 -20.78
N LEU A 536 35.46 -29.39 -20.96
CA LEU A 536 34.11 -29.28 -20.41
C LEU A 536 33.10 -30.10 -21.24
N ASP A 537 31.95 -30.42 -20.64
CA ASP A 537 30.83 -30.92 -21.45
C ASP A 537 30.41 -29.85 -22.47
N GLY A 538 30.03 -30.27 -23.68
CA GLY A 538 29.79 -29.38 -24.83
C GLY A 538 31.04 -28.80 -25.52
N THR A 539 32.28 -29.10 -25.07
CA THR A 539 33.52 -28.67 -25.75
C THR A 539 33.58 -29.23 -27.17
N SER A 540 33.87 -28.38 -28.15
CA SER A 540 34.02 -28.80 -29.55
C SER A 540 35.23 -29.71 -29.71
N VAL A 541 35.05 -30.80 -30.46
CA VAL A 541 36.11 -31.73 -30.85
C VAL A 541 36.09 -31.87 -32.37
N HIS A 542 37.12 -31.37 -33.05
CA HIS A 542 37.31 -31.61 -34.48
C HIS A 542 38.23 -32.82 -34.65
N VAL A 543 37.82 -33.83 -35.42
CA VAL A 543 38.63 -35.01 -35.73
C VAL A 543 38.99 -35.00 -37.21
N GLN A 544 40.29 -34.87 -37.51
CA GLN A 544 40.82 -34.75 -38.88
C GLN A 544 41.77 -35.91 -39.21
N ALA A 545 41.90 -36.21 -40.51
CA ALA A 545 42.85 -37.17 -41.04
C ALA A 545 44.21 -36.50 -41.27
#